data_AF-A0A918SY33-F1
#
_entry.id   AF-A0A918SY33-F1
#
_cell.length_a   1.000
_cell.length_b   1.000
_cell.length_c   1.000
_cell.angle_alpha   90.00
_cell.angle_beta   90.00
_cell.angle_gamma   90.00
#
_symmetry.space_group_name_H-M   'P 1'
#
loop_
_entity.id
_entity.type
_entity.pdbx_description
1 polymer ?
#
loop_
_entity_poly.entity_id
_entity_poly.type
_entity_poly.pdbx_seq_one_letter_code
_entity_poly.pdbx_strand_id
1 'polypeptide(L)'
;MAFYPAAAPRLPFPPPTFADPQPCAIELTPAAVARFDALVHEVNPDAPRADPDRVECLATWFSTLPTDEAHALVEQQLDRVGDLGAMLADRDWAADAATCVRAHRLLDYIDRDDDLIDDREPLGLLDDALFVDLAWPAFAVEIEEYLDFCDFRRGCRGNDAAHCDAWRQARLSEVAAWHRNVARQQAPYLRFPPPHSLFRIS
;
A
#
# COMPACT_ATOMS: atom_id res chain seq x y z
N MET A 1 18.79 4.96 -10.75
CA MET A 1 17.88 3.92 -11.26
C MET A 1 17.17 3.39 -10.03
N ALA A 2 15.97 3.90 -9.74
CA ALA A 2 15.23 3.49 -8.55
C ALA A 2 14.96 2.00 -8.65
N PHE A 3 15.56 1.23 -7.74
CA PHE A 3 15.31 -0.19 -7.60
C PHE A 3 13.97 -0.28 -6.87
N TYR A 4 12.87 -0.18 -7.62
CA TYR A 4 11.57 -0.51 -7.04
C TYR A 4 11.64 -1.99 -6.67
N PRO A 5 11.43 -2.35 -5.39
CA PRO A 5 11.27 -3.76 -5.06
C PRO A 5 10.14 -4.32 -5.93
N ALA A 6 10.29 -5.58 -6.36
CA ALA A 6 9.18 -6.29 -6.99
C ALA A 6 7.94 -6.10 -6.12
N ALA A 7 6.79 -5.83 -6.74
CA ALA A 7 5.53 -5.70 -6.00
C ALA A 7 5.40 -6.92 -5.09
N ALA A 8 5.47 -6.70 -3.77
CA ALA A 8 5.49 -7.80 -2.83
C ALA A 8 4.21 -8.63 -3.01
N PRO A 9 4.33 -9.96 -2.88
CA PRO A 9 3.24 -10.88 -3.16
C PRO A 9 2.02 -10.46 -2.35
N ARG A 10 0.89 -10.32 -3.04
CA ARG A 10 -0.37 -9.92 -2.42
C ARG A 10 -1.16 -11.15 -2.03
N LEU A 11 -1.97 -11.01 -0.99
CA LEU A 11 -3.00 -12.00 -0.74
C LEU A 11 -4.01 -11.95 -1.89
N PRO A 12 -4.47 -13.10 -2.39
CA PRO A 12 -5.44 -13.13 -3.48
C PRO A 12 -6.76 -12.57 -2.95
N PHE A 13 -7.09 -11.35 -3.38
CA PHE A 13 -8.34 -10.71 -3.01
C PHE A 13 -8.97 -10.04 -4.26
N PRO A 14 -10.01 -10.65 -4.88
CA PRO A 14 -10.82 -11.74 -4.36
C PRO A 14 -10.07 -13.09 -4.27
N PRO A 15 -10.44 -13.95 -3.30
CA PRO A 15 -9.80 -15.24 -3.09
C PRO A 15 -10.08 -16.20 -4.25
N PRO A 16 -9.22 -17.22 -4.44
CA PRO A 16 -9.42 -18.21 -5.48
C PRO A 16 -10.70 -19.02 -5.24
N THR A 17 -11.43 -19.31 -6.32
CA THR A 17 -12.60 -20.20 -6.26
C THR A 17 -12.16 -21.66 -6.20
N PHE A 18 -12.64 -22.39 -5.20
CA PHE A 18 -12.45 -23.84 -5.10
C PHE A 18 -13.71 -24.58 -5.55
N ALA A 19 -13.51 -25.72 -6.23
CA ALA A 19 -14.63 -26.58 -6.66
C ALA A 19 -15.30 -27.32 -5.49
N ASP A 20 -14.53 -27.60 -4.42
CA ASP A 20 -15.00 -28.26 -3.19
C ASP A 20 -14.11 -27.84 -2.01
N PRO A 21 -14.26 -26.59 -1.51
CA PRO A 21 -13.46 -26.11 -0.39
C PRO A 21 -13.83 -26.88 0.88
N GLN A 22 -12.84 -27.48 1.52
CA GLN A 22 -13.02 -27.99 2.88
C GLN A 22 -12.92 -26.79 3.82
N PRO A 23 -14.01 -26.39 4.51
CA PRO A 23 -14.02 -25.14 5.28
C PRO A 23 -12.96 -25.18 6.37
N CYS A 24 -12.19 -24.12 6.49
CA CYS A 24 -11.29 -23.95 7.61
C CYS A 24 -12.11 -23.74 8.89
N ALA A 25 -11.74 -24.41 9.98
CA ALA A 25 -12.44 -24.34 11.26
C ALA A 25 -12.05 -23.07 12.02
N ILE A 26 -12.33 -21.89 11.46
CA ILE A 26 -12.18 -20.60 12.13
C ILE A 26 -13.54 -20.08 12.60
N GLU A 27 -13.62 -19.57 13.83
CA GLU A 27 -14.84 -18.99 14.38
C GLU A 27 -15.00 -17.53 13.92
N LEU A 28 -15.50 -17.32 12.71
CA LEU A 28 -15.80 -15.97 12.20
C LEU A 28 -17.28 -15.62 12.41
N THR A 29 -17.53 -14.54 13.17
CA THR A 29 -18.89 -13.97 13.23
C THR A 29 -19.09 -12.93 12.13
N PRO A 30 -20.25 -12.88 11.44
CA PRO A 30 -20.52 -11.85 10.43
C PRO A 30 -20.37 -10.42 10.97
N ALA A 31 -20.66 -10.21 12.25
CA ALA A 31 -20.49 -8.92 12.91
C ALA A 31 -19.01 -8.54 13.10
N ALA A 32 -18.12 -9.50 13.40
CA ALA A 32 -16.68 -9.25 13.49
C ALA A 32 -16.09 -8.90 12.11
N VAL A 33 -16.45 -9.66 11.08
CA VAL A 33 -16.00 -9.38 9.70
C VAL A 33 -16.49 -8.01 9.23
N ALA A 34 -17.72 -7.61 9.56
CA ALA A 34 -18.24 -6.28 9.23
C ALA A 34 -17.47 -5.15 9.95
N ARG A 35 -17.02 -5.35 11.19
CA ARG A 35 -16.18 -4.37 11.91
C ARG A 35 -14.79 -4.28 11.29
N PHE A 36 -14.19 -5.42 10.96
CA PHE A 36 -12.91 -5.49 10.25
C PHE A 36 -12.96 -4.73 8.93
N ASP A 37 -13.95 -5.03 8.09
CA ASP A 37 -14.15 -4.37 6.81
C ASP A 37 -14.36 -2.86 6.96
N ALA A 38 -15.15 -2.42 7.95
CA ALA A 38 -15.34 -1.00 8.21
C ALA A 38 -14.00 -0.31 8.54
N LEU A 39 -13.16 -0.93 9.37
CA LEU A 39 -11.85 -0.39 9.72
C LEU A 39 -10.91 -0.33 8.51
N VAL A 40 -10.89 -1.36 7.66
CA VAL A 40 -10.14 -1.35 6.39
C VAL A 40 -10.51 -0.11 5.57
N HIS A 41 -11.80 0.23 5.50
CA HIS A 41 -12.28 1.38 4.72
C HIS A 41 -12.04 2.74 5.38
N GLU A 42 -11.87 2.79 6.71
CA GLU A 42 -11.39 4.00 7.38
C GLU A 42 -9.95 4.33 6.95
N VAL A 43 -9.13 3.30 6.71
CA VAL A 43 -7.74 3.44 6.27
C VAL A 43 -7.63 3.62 4.76
N ASN A 44 -8.25 2.73 4.00
CA ASN A 44 -8.27 2.74 2.54
C ASN A 44 -9.72 2.63 2.01
N PRO A 45 -10.38 3.77 1.69
CA PRO A 45 -11.76 3.79 1.21
C PRO A 45 -12.01 3.01 -0.08
N ASP A 46 -10.97 2.82 -0.90
CA ASP A 46 -11.04 2.14 -2.19
C ASP A 46 -10.66 0.65 -2.09
N ALA A 47 -10.46 0.14 -0.87
CA ALA A 47 -10.14 -1.27 -0.65
C ALA A 47 -11.28 -2.20 -1.11
N PRO A 48 -10.95 -3.39 -1.63
CA PRO A 48 -11.93 -4.46 -1.80
C PRO A 48 -12.67 -4.78 -0.49
N ARG A 49 -13.99 -5.03 -0.58
CA ARG A 49 -14.83 -5.41 0.58
C ARG A 49 -14.45 -6.76 1.15
N ALA A 50 -14.26 -6.84 2.47
CA ALA A 50 -14.19 -8.09 3.21
C ALA A 50 -15.61 -8.49 3.68
N ASP A 51 -16.06 -9.65 3.21
CA ASP A 51 -17.30 -10.28 3.64
C ASP A 51 -16.98 -11.69 4.19
N PRO A 52 -17.88 -12.30 4.98
CA PRO A 52 -17.59 -13.58 5.63
C PRO A 52 -17.14 -14.66 4.65
N ASP A 53 -17.80 -14.75 3.50
CA ASP A 53 -17.50 -15.77 2.48
C ASP A 53 -16.08 -15.58 1.92
N ARG A 54 -15.67 -14.34 1.64
CA ARG A 54 -14.32 -14.04 1.14
C ARG A 54 -13.23 -14.34 2.16
N VAL A 55 -13.45 -13.99 3.43
CA VAL A 55 -12.47 -14.26 4.49
C VAL A 55 -12.35 -15.78 4.69
N GLU A 56 -13.46 -16.52 4.68
CA GLU A 56 -13.45 -17.98 4.78
C GLU A 56 -12.77 -18.65 3.57
N CYS A 57 -13.02 -18.16 2.36
CA CYS A 57 -12.35 -18.67 1.15
C CYS A 57 -10.83 -18.39 1.19
N LEU A 58 -10.42 -17.21 1.67
CA LEU A 58 -9.02 -16.87 1.84
C LEU A 58 -8.35 -17.77 2.89
N ALA A 59 -8.98 -17.96 4.05
CA ALA A 59 -8.47 -18.84 5.10
C ALA A 59 -8.37 -20.30 4.65
N THR A 60 -9.34 -20.76 3.88
CA THR A 60 -9.33 -22.09 3.28
C THR A 60 -8.15 -22.24 2.31
N TRP A 61 -7.97 -21.28 1.39
CA TRP A 61 -6.81 -21.27 0.49
C TRP A 61 -5.49 -21.27 1.26
N PHE A 62 -5.37 -20.39 2.24
CA PHE A 62 -4.15 -20.21 3.01
C PHE A 62 -3.77 -21.48 3.77
N SER A 63 -4.77 -22.21 4.28
CA SER A 63 -4.58 -23.52 4.93
C SER A 63 -4.08 -24.63 3.99
N THR A 64 -4.18 -24.45 2.67
CA THR A 64 -3.64 -25.41 1.68
C THR A 64 -2.15 -25.20 1.39
N LEU A 65 -1.59 -24.07 1.79
CA LEU A 65 -0.19 -23.75 1.54
C LEU A 65 0.74 -24.56 2.47
N PRO A 66 1.95 -24.88 2.02
CA PRO A 66 3.00 -25.34 2.93
C PRO A 66 3.25 -24.30 4.04
N THR A 67 3.51 -24.76 5.26
CA THR A 67 3.71 -23.89 6.43
C THR A 67 4.77 -22.81 6.20
N ASP A 68 5.91 -23.16 5.59
CA ASP A 68 6.98 -22.20 5.29
C ASP A 68 6.53 -21.11 4.29
N GLU A 69 5.70 -21.47 3.31
CA GLU A 69 5.14 -20.51 2.34
C GLU A 69 4.09 -19.60 2.98
N ALA A 70 3.22 -20.16 3.81
CA ALA A 70 2.23 -19.43 4.58
C ALA A 70 2.88 -18.40 5.51
N HIS A 71 3.91 -18.82 6.26
CA HIS A 71 4.67 -17.93 7.14
C HIS A 71 5.38 -16.83 6.35
N ALA A 72 6.05 -17.17 5.25
CA ALA A 72 6.74 -16.18 4.43
C ALA A 72 5.79 -15.13 3.84
N LEU A 73 4.54 -15.49 3.51
CA LEU A 73 3.53 -14.53 3.07
C LEU A 73 3.13 -13.59 4.20
N VAL A 74 2.85 -14.10 5.39
CA VAL A 74 2.48 -13.27 6.55
C VAL A 74 3.64 -12.34 6.92
N GLU A 75 4.86 -12.88 7.07
CA GLU A 75 6.05 -12.10 7.41
C GLU A 75 6.28 -10.95 6.42
N GLN A 76 6.17 -11.21 5.11
CA GLN A 76 6.35 -10.15 4.10
C GLN A 76 5.30 -9.04 4.17
N GLN A 77 4.08 -9.35 4.60
CA GLN A 77 3.06 -8.34 4.82
C GLN A 77 3.35 -7.57 6.11
N LEU A 78 3.72 -8.25 7.19
CA LEU A 78 4.02 -7.61 8.48
C LEU A 78 5.33 -6.79 8.47
N ASP A 79 6.32 -7.15 7.66
CA ASP A 79 7.56 -6.37 7.51
C ASP A 79 7.28 -4.91 7.11
N ARG A 80 6.24 -4.71 6.29
CA ARG A 80 5.79 -3.37 5.87
C ARG A 80 5.29 -2.49 7.02
N VAL A 81 4.82 -3.12 8.11
CA VAL A 81 4.38 -2.43 9.33
C VAL A 81 5.58 -1.80 10.04
N GLY A 82 6.74 -2.46 9.97
CA GLY A 82 7.99 -1.92 10.48
C GLY A 82 8.38 -0.60 9.80
N ASP A 83 8.23 -0.51 8.49
CA ASP A 83 8.48 0.73 7.73
C ASP A 83 7.53 1.86 8.12
N LEU A 84 6.23 1.54 8.32
CA LEU A 84 5.24 2.49 8.84
C LEU A 84 5.61 3.01 10.22
N GLY A 85 5.96 2.12 11.16
CA GLY A 85 6.38 2.49 12.50
C GLY A 85 7.65 3.37 12.49
N ALA A 86 8.62 3.02 11.65
CA ALA A 86 9.85 3.80 11.49
C ALA A 86 9.56 5.21 10.94
N MET A 87 8.68 5.33 9.94
CA MET A 87 8.26 6.60 9.36
C MET A 87 7.61 7.51 10.39
N LEU A 88 6.70 6.98 11.21
CA LEU A 88 6.02 7.76 12.27
C LEU A 88 6.97 8.20 13.40
N ALA A 89 8.00 7.40 13.68
CA ALA A 89 8.98 7.71 14.73
C ALA A 89 10.07 8.71 14.28
N ASP A 90 10.21 8.93 12.97
CA ASP A 90 11.28 9.77 12.42
C ASP A 90 10.94 11.26 12.50
N ARG A 91 11.56 11.95 13.45
CA ARG A 91 11.39 13.41 13.66
C ARG A 91 11.79 14.28 12.45
N ASP A 92 12.63 13.75 11.56
CA ASP A 92 13.11 14.48 10.38
C ASP A 92 12.18 14.26 9.17
N TRP A 93 11.21 13.34 9.28
CA TRP A 93 10.16 13.11 8.30
C TRP A 93 8.86 13.77 8.76
N ALA A 94 8.16 14.44 7.84
CA ALA A 94 6.91 15.12 8.13
C ALA A 94 5.79 14.56 7.26
N ALA A 95 5.33 13.37 7.63
CA ALA A 95 4.20 12.72 6.96
C ALA A 95 2.92 13.57 7.07
N ASP A 96 2.05 13.46 6.07
CA ASP A 96 0.79 14.17 6.11
C ASP A 96 -0.11 13.66 7.25
N ALA A 97 -0.90 14.58 7.83
CA ALA A 97 -1.69 14.28 9.02
C ALA A 97 -2.73 13.16 8.79
N ALA A 98 -3.26 13.02 7.56
CA ALA A 98 -4.23 11.97 7.26
C ALA A 98 -3.54 10.60 7.19
N THR A 99 -2.35 10.53 6.59
CA THR A 99 -1.51 9.33 6.58
C THR A 99 -1.10 8.93 8.00
N CYS A 100 -0.72 9.88 8.86
CA CYS A 100 -0.43 9.58 10.27
C CYS A 100 -1.63 8.97 11.00
N VAL A 101 -2.83 9.53 10.83
CA VAL A 101 -4.06 8.99 11.45
C VAL A 101 -4.35 7.58 10.95
N ARG A 102 -4.24 7.35 9.64
CA ARG A 102 -4.44 6.04 9.02
C ARG A 102 -3.41 5.02 9.49
N ALA A 103 -2.14 5.41 9.58
CA ALA A 103 -1.06 4.55 10.03
C ALA A 103 -1.23 4.14 11.49
N HIS A 104 -1.58 5.10 12.37
CA HIS A 104 -1.93 4.77 13.76
C HIS A 104 -3.12 3.82 13.85
N ARG A 105 -4.15 3.99 13.02
CA ARG A 105 -5.29 3.05 12.99
C ARG A 105 -4.90 1.63 12.61
N LEU A 106 -3.99 1.48 11.65
CA LEU A 106 -3.45 0.17 11.28
C LEU A 106 -2.61 -0.42 12.42
N LEU A 107 -1.73 0.37 13.04
CA LEU A 107 -0.89 -0.11 14.15
C LEU A 107 -1.72 -0.47 15.39
N ASP A 108 -2.72 0.35 15.74
CA ASP A 108 -3.66 0.08 16.84
C ASP A 108 -4.42 -1.23 16.65
N TYR A 109 -4.62 -1.65 15.40
CA TYR A 109 -5.24 -2.96 15.10
C TYR A 109 -4.30 -4.10 15.39
N ILE A 110 -3.08 -4.03 14.87
CA ILE A 110 -2.08 -5.11 14.98
C ILE A 110 -1.66 -5.30 16.44
N ASP A 111 -1.70 -4.24 17.25
CA ASP A 111 -1.32 -4.30 18.67
C ASP A 111 -2.46 -4.81 19.59
N ARG A 112 -3.65 -5.18 19.09
CA ARG A 112 -4.81 -5.52 19.93
C ARG A 112 -4.99 -7.03 20.12
N ASP A 113 -5.37 -7.44 21.33
CA ASP A 113 -5.65 -8.85 21.67
C ASP A 113 -7.06 -9.35 21.25
N ASP A 114 -7.95 -8.46 20.78
CA ASP A 114 -9.34 -8.78 20.36
C ASP A 114 -9.54 -8.39 18.89
N ASP A 115 -8.78 -9.07 18.04
CA ASP A 115 -8.75 -8.93 16.60
C ASP A 115 -9.75 -9.87 15.90
N LEU A 116 -9.66 -10.04 14.57
CA LEU A 116 -10.65 -10.85 13.84
C LEU A 116 -10.42 -12.35 14.08
N ILE A 117 -9.17 -12.77 14.25
CA ILE A 117 -8.76 -14.16 14.47
C ILE A 117 -7.75 -14.16 15.61
N ASP A 118 -8.07 -14.79 16.74
CA ASP A 118 -7.14 -14.84 17.90
C ASP A 118 -5.77 -15.36 17.47
N ASP A 119 -4.72 -14.60 17.76
CA ASP A 119 -3.31 -14.91 17.50
C ASP A 119 -2.84 -16.31 17.91
N ARG A 120 -3.52 -16.94 18.87
CA ARG A 120 -3.21 -18.29 19.35
C ARG A 120 -3.73 -19.39 18.41
N GLU A 121 -4.65 -19.05 17.52
CA GLU A 121 -5.15 -19.96 16.50
C GLU A 121 -4.11 -20.16 15.38
N PRO A 122 -4.10 -21.32 14.68
CA PRO A 122 -3.13 -21.59 13.61
C PRO A 122 -3.10 -20.56 12.47
N LEU A 123 -4.17 -19.77 12.32
CA LEU A 123 -4.33 -18.71 11.33
C LEU A 123 -4.41 -17.31 11.96
N GLY A 124 -3.97 -17.16 13.22
CA GLY A 124 -4.08 -15.93 14.01
C GLY A 124 -3.68 -14.68 13.23
N LEU A 125 -2.47 -14.68 12.64
CA LEU A 125 -1.93 -13.52 11.92
C LEU A 125 -2.49 -13.29 10.50
N LEU A 126 -3.47 -14.08 10.06
CA LEU A 126 -3.99 -13.96 8.69
C LEU A 126 -4.77 -12.66 8.48
N ASP A 127 -5.54 -12.22 9.48
CA ASP A 127 -6.32 -10.99 9.41
C ASP A 127 -5.43 -9.74 9.46
N ASP A 128 -4.34 -9.76 10.23
CA ASP A 128 -3.31 -8.74 10.21
C ASP A 128 -2.67 -8.61 8.82
N ALA A 129 -2.21 -9.74 8.26
CA ALA A 129 -1.62 -9.76 6.94
C ALA A 129 -2.61 -9.29 5.86
N LEU A 130 -3.90 -9.63 6.01
CA LEU A 130 -4.98 -9.16 5.15
C LEU A 130 -5.22 -7.67 5.32
N PHE A 131 -5.24 -7.14 6.55
CA PHE A 131 -5.43 -5.72 6.79
C PHE A 131 -4.30 -4.92 6.15
N VAL A 132 -3.05 -5.33 6.38
CA VAL A 132 -1.90 -4.69 5.74
C VAL A 132 -2.01 -4.74 4.23
N ASP A 133 -2.38 -5.89 3.63
CA ASP A 133 -2.51 -5.98 2.17
C ASP A 133 -3.55 -5.03 1.59
N LEU A 134 -4.74 -5.00 2.19
CA LEU A 134 -5.87 -4.18 1.74
C LEU A 134 -5.63 -2.69 1.99
N ALA A 135 -4.93 -2.34 3.07
CA ALA A 135 -4.65 -0.96 3.45
C ALA A 135 -3.42 -0.37 2.74
N TRP A 136 -2.46 -1.21 2.32
CA TRP A 136 -1.17 -0.75 1.77
C TRP A 136 -1.25 0.30 0.65
N PRO A 137 -2.21 0.24 -0.30
CA PRO A 137 -2.34 1.27 -1.32
C PRO A 137 -2.52 2.70 -0.77
N ALA A 138 -3.05 2.86 0.44
CA ALA A 138 -3.19 4.16 1.09
C ALA A 138 -1.86 4.72 1.63
N PHE A 139 -0.83 3.88 1.78
CA PHE A 139 0.47 4.23 2.35
C PHE A 139 1.63 4.16 1.36
N ALA A 140 1.48 3.39 0.28
CA ALA A 140 2.57 3.01 -0.61
C ALA A 140 3.40 4.20 -1.10
N VAL A 141 2.74 5.29 -1.53
CA VAL A 141 3.44 6.49 -2.03
C VAL A 141 4.26 7.16 -0.92
N GLU A 142 3.66 7.41 0.24
CA GLU A 142 4.34 8.06 1.37
C GLU A 142 5.53 7.22 1.85
N ILE A 143 5.35 5.90 1.97
CA ILE A 143 6.42 4.99 2.38
C ILE A 143 7.55 4.96 1.36
N GLU A 144 7.25 4.92 0.05
CA GLU A 144 8.26 5.01 -1.00
C GLU A 144 9.08 6.30 -0.89
N GLU A 145 8.43 7.44 -0.64
CA GLU A 145 9.11 8.71 -0.44
C GLU A 145 9.95 8.74 0.84
N TYR A 146 9.46 8.17 1.94
CA TYR A 146 10.18 8.04 3.20
C TYR A 146 11.43 7.16 3.08
N LEU A 147 11.33 6.02 2.39
CA LEU A 147 12.45 5.11 2.17
C LEU A 147 13.55 5.77 1.33
N ASP A 148 13.17 6.52 0.28
CA ASP A 148 14.13 7.29 -0.52
C ASP A 148 14.78 8.42 0.29
N PHE A 149 14.04 9.10 1.16
CA PHE A 149 14.60 10.05 2.12
C PHE A 149 15.62 9.40 3.06
N CYS A 150 15.34 8.19 3.56
CA CYS A 150 16.27 7.45 4.39
C CYS A 150 17.56 7.09 3.66
N ASP A 151 17.47 6.67 2.40
CA ASP A 151 18.62 6.39 1.53
C ASP A 151 19.47 7.64 1.26
N PHE A 152 18.83 8.76 0.97
CA PHE A 152 19.50 10.05 0.84
C PHE A 152 20.25 10.43 2.12
N ARG A 153 19.57 10.36 3.26
CA ARG A 153 20.13 10.72 4.58
C ARG A 153 21.31 9.84 4.95
N ARG A 154 21.27 8.52 4.66
CA ARG A 154 22.39 7.59 4.88
C ARG A 154 23.60 7.97 4.04
N GLY A 155 23.43 8.22 2.73
CA GLY A 155 24.52 8.59 1.85
C GLY A 155 25.20 9.91 2.24
N CYS A 156 24.42 10.92 2.64
CA CYS A 156 24.97 12.21 3.06
C CYS A 156 25.68 12.15 4.42
N ARG A 157 25.23 11.32 5.37
CA ARG A 157 25.96 11.07 6.61
C ARG A 157 27.29 10.33 6.38
N GLY A 158 27.37 9.51 5.32
CA GLY A 158 28.61 8.88 4.85
C GLY A 158 29.60 9.83 4.15
N ASN A 159 29.28 11.12 4.04
CA ASN A 159 30.04 12.14 3.32
C ASN A 159 30.23 11.82 1.82
N ASP A 160 29.29 11.09 1.22
CA ASP A 160 29.25 10.84 -0.21
C ASP A 160 28.59 12.03 -0.92
N ALA A 161 29.38 13.07 -1.20
CA ALA A 161 28.92 14.28 -1.86
C ALA A 161 28.32 14.00 -3.25
N ALA A 162 28.83 12.99 -3.97
CA ALA A 162 28.33 12.61 -5.28
C ALA A 162 26.92 12.00 -5.19
N HIS A 163 26.66 11.15 -4.19
CA HIS A 163 25.33 10.61 -3.91
C HIS A 163 24.32 11.71 -3.55
N CYS A 164 24.72 12.65 -2.68
CA CYS A 164 23.85 13.77 -2.31
C CYS A 164 23.48 14.67 -3.49
N ASP A 165 24.45 14.99 -4.35
CA ASP A 165 24.24 15.81 -5.53
C ASP A 165 23.40 15.09 -6.58
N ALA A 166 23.63 13.78 -6.78
CA ALA A 166 22.82 12.96 -7.67
C ALA A 166 21.35 12.89 -7.22
N TRP A 167 21.10 12.70 -5.92
CA TRP A 167 19.75 12.69 -5.36
C TRP A 167 19.04 14.04 -5.52
N ARG A 168 19.73 15.15 -5.19
CA ARG A 168 19.18 16.50 -5.36
C ARG A 168 18.82 16.76 -6.82
N GLN A 169 19.67 16.34 -7.75
CA GLN A 169 19.43 16.48 -9.17
C GLN A 169 18.25 15.62 -9.64
N ALA A 170 18.12 14.40 -9.13
CA ALA A 170 16.98 13.52 -9.42
C ALA A 170 15.66 14.18 -8.97
N ARG A 171 15.60 14.70 -7.74
CA ARG A 171 14.40 15.37 -7.21
C ARG A 171 14.04 16.65 -7.97
N LEU A 172 15.02 17.47 -8.34
CA LEU A 172 14.77 18.62 -9.23
C LEU A 172 14.23 18.20 -10.60
N SER A 173 14.71 17.08 -11.14
CA SER A 173 14.24 16.56 -12.43
C SER A 173 12.81 16.03 -12.39
N GLU A 174 12.41 15.40 -11.28
CA GLU A 174 11.05 14.92 -11.02
C GLU A 174 10.07 16.07 -10.90
N VAL A 175 10.39 17.09 -10.09
CA VAL A 175 9.58 18.32 -9.98
C VAL A 175 9.42 18.98 -11.35
N ALA A 176 10.50 19.09 -12.12
CA ALA A 176 10.43 19.64 -13.47
C ALA A 176 9.57 18.78 -14.42
N ALA A 177 9.59 17.45 -14.27
CA ALA A 177 8.74 16.54 -15.02
C ALA A 177 7.27 16.68 -14.65
N TRP A 178 6.96 16.81 -13.36
CA TRP A 178 5.62 17.10 -12.86
C TRP A 178 5.10 18.42 -13.43
N HIS A 179 5.88 19.51 -13.38
CA HIS A 179 5.50 20.79 -13.97
C HIS A 179 5.19 20.67 -15.47
N ARG A 180 6.00 19.92 -16.23
CA ARG A 180 5.73 19.65 -17.66
C ARG A 180 4.43 18.86 -17.86
N ASN A 181 4.16 17.87 -17.03
CA ASN A 181 2.95 17.06 -17.11
C ASN A 181 1.70 17.87 -16.75
N VAL A 182 1.75 18.68 -15.69
CA VAL A 182 0.68 19.62 -15.32
C VAL A 182 0.43 20.61 -16.45
N ALA A 183 1.48 21.21 -17.02
CA ALA A 183 1.35 22.14 -18.14
C ALA A 183 0.73 21.48 -19.39
N ARG A 184 1.02 20.19 -19.65
CA ARG A 184 0.39 19.42 -20.74
C ARG A 184 -1.08 19.11 -20.47
N GLN A 185 -1.44 18.75 -19.24
CA GLN A 185 -2.82 18.44 -18.84
C GLN A 185 -3.69 19.70 -18.77
N GLN A 186 -3.10 20.83 -18.35
CA GLN A 186 -3.76 22.14 -18.29
C GLN A 186 -3.75 22.90 -19.61
N ALA A 187 -3.01 22.45 -20.62
CA ALA A 187 -3.18 22.94 -21.98
C ALA A 187 -4.57 22.46 -22.45
N PRO A 188 -5.59 23.33 -22.47
CA PRO A 188 -6.85 22.94 -23.08
C PRO A 188 -6.49 22.65 -24.52
N TYR A 189 -6.84 21.44 -25.02
CA TYR A 189 -6.75 21.14 -26.44
C TYR A 189 -7.17 22.40 -27.18
N LEU A 190 -6.25 22.96 -27.97
CA LEU A 190 -6.57 24.02 -28.91
C LEU A 190 -7.82 23.54 -29.62
N ARG A 191 -8.96 24.14 -29.22
CA ARG A 191 -10.26 23.94 -29.81
C ARG A 191 -10.00 24.22 -31.28
N PHE A 192 -10.06 23.15 -32.09
CA PHE A 192 -9.90 23.20 -33.53
C PHE A 192 -10.35 24.56 -34.08
N PRO A 193 -9.50 25.35 -34.77
CA PRO A 193 -10.06 26.36 -35.63
C PRO A 193 -10.81 25.61 -36.74
N PRO A 194 -12.05 25.98 -37.10
CA PRO A 194 -12.78 25.30 -38.16
C PRO A 194 -12.01 25.43 -39.49
N PRO A 195 -12.00 24.41 -40.36
CA PRO A 195 -11.22 24.43 -41.59
C PRO A 195 -12.00 25.12 -42.73
N HIS A 196 -12.11 26.45 -42.73
CA HIS A 196 -12.67 27.16 -43.90
C HIS A 196 -11.96 28.49 -44.19
N SER A 197 -11.01 28.40 -45.14
CA SER A 197 -10.74 29.28 -46.29
C SER A 197 -10.67 30.82 -46.16
N LEU A 198 -9.94 31.37 -47.14
CA LEU A 198 -9.93 32.75 -47.64
C LEU A 198 -8.94 33.67 -46.96
N PHE A 199 -7.70 33.71 -47.45
CA PHE A 199 -7.23 34.87 -48.20
C PHE A 199 -6.20 34.44 -49.26
N ARG A 200 -6.61 34.62 -50.52
CA ARG A 200 -5.78 34.59 -51.72
C ARG A 200 -5.05 35.93 -51.77
N ILE A 201 -3.73 35.94 -51.93
CA ILE A 201 -2.99 37.15 -52.31
C ILE A 201 -2.51 36.94 -53.75
N SER A 202 -2.85 37.94 -54.55
CA SER A 202 -2.58 38.12 -55.98
C SER A 202 -1.09 38.18 -56.31
#